data_AF-A0A919TLR8-F1
#
_entry.id   AF-A0A919TLR8-F1
#
_cell.length_a   1.000
_cell.length_b   1.000
_cell.length_c   1.000
_cell.angle_alpha   90.00
_cell.angle_beta   90.00
_cell.angle_gamma   90.00
#
_symmetry.space_group_name_H-M   'P 1'
#
loop_
_entity.id
_entity.type
_entity.pdbx_description
1 polymer ?
#
loop_
_entity_poly.entity_id
_entity_poly.type
_entity_poly.pdbx_seq_one_letter_code
_entity_poly.pdbx_strand_id
1 'polypeptide(L)' 'MVADGPKTPAAELDLLEEEIAELERGTTELRRRIGERTEYPTDPAEVSLLLTEAEEQEAILASLKERRDALKDRLGQP' A
#
# COMPACT_ATOMS: atom_id res chain seq x y z
N MET A 1 19.61 16.10 10.31
CA MET A 1 19.73 14.81 9.59
C MET A 1 19.77 13.73 10.65
N VAL A 2 18.64 13.06 10.87
CA VAL A 2 18.53 12.00 11.87
C VAL A 2 19.35 10.82 11.36
N ALA A 3 20.23 10.29 12.21
CA ALA A 3 21.03 9.12 11.93
C ALA A 3 20.09 7.92 11.76
N ASP A 4 19.88 7.49 10.52
CA ASP A 4 19.30 6.18 10.25
C ASP A 4 20.43 5.17 10.52
N GLY A 5 20.53 4.73 11.79
CA GLY A 5 21.41 3.63 12.18
C GLY A 5 21.04 2.37 11.39
N PRO A 6 21.84 1.29 11.45
CA PRO A 6 21.52 0.06 10.74
C PRO A 6 20.13 -0.44 11.17
N LYS A 7 19.13 -0.27 10.30
CA LYS A 7 17.80 -0.85 10.49
C LYS A 7 18.00 -2.36 10.50
N THR A 8 17.76 -2.97 11.66
CA THR A 8 17.77 -4.42 11.75
C THR A 8 16.67 -4.96 10.84
N PRO A 9 16.80 -6.18 10.31
CA PRO A 9 15.74 -6.76 9.48
C PRO A 9 14.36 -6.76 10.17
N ALA A 10 14.32 -6.87 11.51
CA ALA A 10 13.08 -6.73 12.28
C ALA A 10 12.52 -5.30 12.27
N ALA A 11 13.35 -4.27 12.45
CA ALA A 11 12.90 -2.88 12.40
C ALA A 11 12.47 -2.45 10.98
N GLU A 12 13.12 -2.98 9.94
CA GLU A 12 12.67 -2.79 8.55
C GLU A 12 11.32 -3.46 8.31
N LEU A 13 11.08 -4.64 8.90
CA LEU A 13 9.80 -5.34 8.79
C LEU A 13 8.66 -4.56 9.44
N ASP A 14 8.87 -4.06 10.66
CA ASP A 14 7.85 -3.29 11.38
C ASP A 14 7.42 -2.04 10.58
N LEU A 15 8.39 -1.31 10.03
CA LEU A 15 8.11 -0.12 9.20
C LEU A 15 7.37 -0.49 7.91
N LEU A 16 7.74 -1.60 7.29
CA LEU A 16 7.11 -2.07 6.07
C LEU A 16 5.68 -2.53 6.32
N GLU A 17 5.41 -3.18 7.45
CA GLU A 17 4.04 -3.56 7.86
C GLU A 17 3.18 -2.33 8.15
N GLU A 18 3.73 -1.28 8.77
CA GLU A 18 3.03 0.01 8.96
C GLU A 18 2.68 0.68 7.62
N GLU A 19 3.65 0.74 6.70
CA GLU A 19 3.46 1.31 5.35
C GLU A 19 2.39 0.55 4.55
N ILE A 20 2.45 -0.79 4.58
CA ILE A 20 1.44 -1.66 3.97
C ILE A 20 0.05 -1.37 4.55
N ALA A 21 -0.08 -1.27 5.88
CA ALA A 21 -1.36 -1.04 6.54
C ALA A 21 -1.93 0.35 6.26
N GLU A 22 -1.10 1.37 6.09
CA GLU A 22 -1.53 2.70 5.65
C GLU A 22 -2.00 2.68 4.19
N LEU A 23 -1.23 2.06 3.30
CA LEU A 23 -1.57 1.98 1.88
C LEU A 23 -2.84 1.16 1.64
N GLU A 24 -3.03 0.03 2.35
CA GLU A 24 -4.27 -0.77 2.28
C GLU A 24 -5.50 0.05 2.66
N ARG A 25 -5.40 0.90 3.70
CA ARG A 25 -6.49 1.79 4.09
C ARG A 25 -6.79 2.81 2.99
N GLY A 26 -5.76 3.40 2.39
CA GLY A 26 -5.91 4.33 1.26
C GLY A 26 -6.57 3.70 0.04
N THR A 27 -6.08 2.53 -0.39
CA THR A 27 -6.62 1.81 -1.55
C THR A 27 -8.07 1.36 -1.31
N THR A 28 -8.39 0.89 -0.11
CA THR A 28 -9.76 0.49 0.25
C THR A 28 -10.73 1.67 0.19
N GLU A 29 -10.32 2.84 0.71
CA GLU A 29 -11.11 4.06 0.65
C GLU A 29 -11.30 4.55 -0.80
N LEU A 30 -10.26 4.46 -1.62
CA LEU A 30 -10.33 4.84 -3.03
C LEU A 30 -11.28 3.91 -3.81
N ARG A 31 -11.21 2.60 -3.59
CA ARG A 31 -12.15 1.61 -4.15
C ARG A 31 -13.59 1.85 -3.67
N ARG A 32 -13.78 2.23 -2.40
CA ARG A 32 -15.09 2.59 -1.85
C ARG A 32 -15.69 3.77 -2.61
N ARG A 33 -14.93 4.84 -2.82
CA ARG A 33 -15.37 6.03 -3.60
C ARG A 33 -15.74 5.68 -5.04
N ILE A 34 -14.96 4.81 -5.69
CA ILE A 34 -15.28 4.30 -7.03
C ILE A 34 -16.54 3.42 -7.02
N GLY A 35 -16.90 2.77 -5.90
CA GLY A 35 -18.09 1.90 -5.82
C GLY A 35 -19.38 2.62 -5.41
N GLU A 36 -19.30 3.71 -4.65
CA GLU A 36 -20.46 4.39 -4.08
C GLU A 36 -21.08 5.41 -5.04
N ARG A 37 -22.30 5.14 -5.53
CA ARG A 37 -23.04 6.02 -6.47
C ARG A 37 -23.21 7.47 -6.02
N THR A 38 -23.14 7.76 -4.71
CA THR A 38 -23.23 9.12 -4.15
C THR A 38 -21.93 9.90 -4.24
N GLU A 39 -20.79 9.21 -4.30
CA GLU A 39 -19.44 9.77 -4.44
C GLU A 39 -18.84 9.49 -5.83
N TYR A 40 -19.57 8.75 -6.67
CA TYR A 40 -19.12 8.34 -8.00
C TYR A 40 -19.00 9.54 -8.93
N PRO A 41 -17.82 9.75 -9.55
CA PRO A 41 -17.68 10.79 -10.56
C PRO A 41 -18.64 10.54 -11.73
N THR A 42 -19.40 11.56 -12.11
CA THR A 42 -20.22 11.47 -13.32
C THR A 42 -19.40 11.65 -14.60
N ASP A 43 -18.16 12.14 -14.48
CA ASP A 43 -17.22 12.29 -15.59
C ASP A 43 -16.44 10.98 -15.82
N PRO A 44 -16.54 10.35 -17.01
CA PRO A 44 -15.75 9.17 -17.35
C PRO A 44 -14.23 9.37 -17.23
N ALA A 45 -13.71 10.58 -17.44
CA ALA A 45 -12.28 10.86 -17.30
C ALA A 45 -11.83 10.82 -15.83
N GLU A 46 -12.65 11.34 -14.92
CA GLU A 46 -12.40 11.30 -13.48
C GLU A 46 -12.49 9.87 -12.94
N VAL A 47 -13.46 9.07 -13.41
CA VAL A 47 -13.54 7.63 -13.10
C VAL A 47 -12.26 6.92 -13.55
N SER A 48 -11.80 7.16 -14.78
CA SER A 48 -10.60 6.52 -15.31
C SER A 48 -9.36 6.88 -14.49
N LEU A 49 -9.24 8.14 -14.05
CA LEU A 49 -8.13 8.59 -13.21
C LEU A 49 -8.12 7.88 -11.86
N LEU A 50 -9.27 7.79 -11.19
CA LEU A 50 -9.39 7.08 -9.91
C LEU A 50 -9.10 5.58 -10.06
N LEU A 51 -9.52 4.96 -11.16
CA LEU A 51 -9.19 3.55 -11.43
C LEU A 51 -7.68 3.35 -11.61
N THR A 52 -7.02 4.21 -12.41
CA THR A 52 -5.56 4.15 -12.56
C THR A 52 -4.85 4.35 -11.23
N GLU A 53 -5.28 5.31 -10.41
CA GLU A 53 -4.71 5.53 -9.08
C GLU A 53 -4.89 4.30 -8.17
N ALA A 54 -6.04 3.62 -8.24
CA ALA A 54 -6.29 2.38 -7.50
C ALA A 54 -5.30 1.29 -7.91
N GLU A 55 -5.14 1.09 -9.22
CA GLU A 55 -4.27 0.07 -9.80
C GLU A 55 -2.79 0.33 -9.47
N GLU A 56 -2.36 1.59 -9.50
CA GLU A 56 -1.00 1.98 -9.10
C GLU A 56 -0.73 1.69 -7.62
N GLN A 57 -1.67 2.06 -6.72
CA GLN A 57 -1.54 1.77 -5.29
C GLN A 57 -1.52 0.25 -5.03
N GLU A 58 -2.34 -0.53 -5.72
CA GLU A 58 -2.36 -2.00 -5.61
C GLU A 58 -1.04 -2.63 -6.08
N ALA A 59 -0.42 -2.10 -7.13
CA ALA A 59 0.88 -2.56 -7.61
C ALA A 59 2.01 -2.25 -6.62
N ILE A 60 2.01 -1.05 -6.02
CA ILE A 60 2.95 -0.69 -4.96
C ILE A 60 2.76 -1.63 -3.76
N LEU A 61 1.51 -1.86 -3.36
CA LEU A 61 1.18 -2.74 -2.25
C LEU A 61 1.68 -4.17 -2.47
N ALA A 62 1.53 -4.71 -3.68
CA ALA A 62 2.04 -6.03 -4.03
C ALA A 62 3.57 -6.12 -3.85
N SER A 63 4.31 -5.12 -4.36
CA SER A 63 5.77 -5.04 -4.20
C SER A 63 6.21 -4.95 -2.74
N LEU A 64 5.52 -4.14 -1.92
CA LEU A 64 5.81 -4.04 -0.49
C LEU A 64 5.54 -5.36 0.24
N LYS A 65 4.44 -6.06 -0.09
CA LYS A 65 4.12 -7.38 0.47
C LYS A 65 5.16 -8.43 0.09
N GLU A 66 5.62 -8.46 -1.16
CA GLU A 66 6.71 -9.36 -1.58
C GLU A 66 7.99 -9.10 -0.78
N ARG A 67 8.35 -7.83 -0.57
CA ARG A 67 9.50 -7.45 0.26
C ARG A 67 9.33 -7.88 1.72
N ARG A 68 8.13 -7.73 2.28
CA ARG A 68 7.80 -8.16 3.64
C ARG A 68 7.96 -9.66 3.78
N ASP A 69 7.43 -10.42 2.84
CA ASP A 69 7.47 -11.88 2.87
C ASP A 69 8.93 -12.38 2.74
N ALA A 70 9.72 -11.79 1.85
CA ALA A 70 11.15 -12.08 1.75
C ALA A 70 11.92 -11.73 3.02
N LEU A 71 11.51 -10.69 3.76
CA LEU A 71 12.14 -10.29 5.01
C LEU A 71 11.75 -11.22 6.17
N LYS A 72 10.49 -11.67 6.21
CA LYS A 72 10.00 -12.71 7.14
C LYS A 72 10.74 -14.02 6.95
N ASP A 73 10.91 -14.46 5.70
CA ASP A 73 11.69 -15.66 5.35
C ASP A 73 13.13 -15.56 5.89
N ARG A 74 13.78 -14.40 5.71
CA ARG A 74 15.14 -14.15 6.20
C ARG A 74 15.24 -14.13 7.73
N LEU A 75 14.17 -13.73 8.41
CA LEU A 75 14.06 -13.70 9.86
C LEU A 75 13.59 -15.03 10.46
N GLY A 76 13.19 -16.00 9.63
CA GLY A 76 12.59 -17.26 10.08
C GLY A 76 11.22 -17.07 10.74
N GLN A 77 10.51 -16.00 10.37
CA GLN A 77 9.18 -15.69 10.85
C GLN A 77 8.12 -16.28 9.91
N PRO A 78 6.96 -16.72 10.43
CA PRO A 78 5.84 -17.19 9.62
C PRO A 78 5.12 -16.05 8.87
#